data_AF-A0AAV3HZM0-F1
#
_entry.id   AF-A0AAV3HZM0-F1
#
_cell.length_a   1.000
_cell.length_b   1.000
_cell.length_c   1.000
_cell.angle_alpha   90.00
_cell.angle_beta   90.00
_cell.angle_gamma   90.00
#
_symmetry.space_group_name_H-M   'P 1'
#
loop_
_entity.id
_entity.type
_entity.pdbx_description
1 polymer ?
#
loop_
_entity_poly.entity_id
_entity_poly.type
_entity_poly.pdbx_seq_one_letter_code
_entity_poly.pdbx_strand_id
1 'polypeptide(L)'
;MDGKLDDCEQSIKESIASKQAYCASLVNLDKVSLYKYQIKNNAFDEQKQRLYEKKSSLSKEKRSLLDSQKRTKENLQHVNKSVEKLSFAIKEHYFD
;
A
#
# COMPACT_ATOMS: atom_id res chain seq x y z
N MET A 1 14.29 -24.82 -67.68
CA MET A 1 14.83 -23.62 -67.02
C MET A 1 13.81 -23.02 -66.05
N ASP A 2 12.49 -23.17 -66.29
CA ASP A 2 11.43 -22.58 -65.45
C ASP A 2 11.34 -23.09 -64.00
N GLY A 3 11.51 -24.40 -63.73
CA GLY A 3 11.34 -24.92 -62.37
C GLY A 3 12.33 -24.37 -61.32
N LYS A 4 13.53 -23.91 -61.73
CA LYS A 4 14.51 -23.31 -60.81
C LYS A 4 14.16 -21.88 -60.39
N LEU A 5 13.39 -21.18 -61.23
CA LEU A 5 12.88 -19.84 -60.93
C LEU A 5 11.71 -19.93 -59.95
N ASP A 6 10.82 -20.90 -60.15
CA ASP A 6 9.70 -21.17 -59.23
C ASP A 6 10.20 -21.59 -57.83
N ASP A 7 11.21 -22.46 -57.74
CA ASP A 7 11.82 -22.86 -56.46
C ASP A 7 12.46 -21.68 -55.72
N CYS A 8 13.11 -20.77 -56.46
CA CYS A 8 13.70 -19.56 -55.91
C CYS A 8 12.62 -18.61 -55.40
N GLU A 9 11.53 -18.43 -56.16
CA GLU A 9 10.42 -17.58 -55.77
C GLU A 9 9.69 -18.12 -54.53
N GLN A 10 9.50 -19.44 -54.46
CA GLN A 10 8.93 -20.11 -53.28
C GLN A 10 9.81 -19.94 -52.04
N SER A 11 11.12 -20.14 -52.19
CA SER A 11 12.09 -19.95 -51.09
C SER A 11 12.09 -18.51 -50.56
N ILE A 12 11.92 -17.52 -51.45
CA ILE A 12 11.79 -16.10 -51.07
C ILE A 12 10.50 -15.86 -50.29
N LYS A 13 9.37 -16.40 -50.74
CA LYS A 13 8.07 -16.27 -50.04
C LYS A 13 8.12 -16.86 -48.64
N GLU A 14 8.70 -18.05 -48.48
CA GLU A 14 8.87 -18.71 -47.19
C GLU A 14 9.79 -17.92 -46.25
N SER A 15 10.90 -17.36 -46.77
CA SER A 15 11.81 -16.51 -46.01
C SER A 15 11.13 -15.22 -45.52
N ILE A 16 10.31 -14.59 -46.37
CA ILE A 16 9.54 -13.39 -46.00
C ILE A 16 8.52 -13.73 -44.91
N ALA A 17 7.76 -14.82 -45.08
CA ALA A 17 6.77 -15.27 -44.09
C ALA A 17 7.42 -15.57 -42.73
N SER A 18 8.57 -16.26 -42.74
CA SER A 18 9.34 -16.57 -41.53
C SER A 18 9.83 -15.30 -40.82
N LYS A 19 10.36 -14.33 -41.57
CA LYS A 19 10.76 -13.02 -41.01
C LYS A 19 9.56 -12.26 -40.43
N GLN A 20 8.42 -12.25 -41.11
CA GLN A 20 7.20 -11.60 -40.61
C GLN A 20 6.71 -12.25 -39.31
N ALA A 21 6.70 -13.59 -39.24
CA ALA A 21 6.34 -14.33 -38.03
C ALA A 21 7.30 -14.04 -36.87
N TYR A 22 8.60 -13.99 -37.15
CA TYR A 22 9.60 -13.62 -36.15
C TYR A 22 9.39 -12.19 -35.62
N CYS A 23 9.21 -11.21 -36.51
CA CYS A 23 8.91 -9.83 -36.10
C CYS A 23 7.62 -9.72 -35.27
N ALA A 24 6.55 -10.44 -35.65
CA ALA A 24 5.31 -10.48 -34.89
C ALA A 24 5.49 -11.11 -33.49
N SER A 25 6.32 -12.16 -33.38
CA SER A 25 6.64 -12.79 -32.10
C SER A 25 7.37 -11.84 -31.14
N LEU A 26 8.31 -11.03 -31.65
CA LEU A 26 9.01 -10.02 -30.84
C LEU A 26 8.06 -8.95 -30.31
N VAL A 27 7.17 -8.43 -31.17
CA VAL A 27 6.14 -7.45 -30.77
C VAL A 27 5.21 -8.03 -29.71
N ASN A 28 4.80 -9.29 -29.83
CA ASN A 28 3.96 -9.94 -28.84
C ASN A 28 4.70 -10.17 -27.51
N LEU A 29 5.99 -10.52 -27.54
CA LEU A 29 6.81 -10.66 -26.33
C LEU A 29 6.90 -9.33 -25.56
N ASP A 30 7.08 -8.22 -26.27
CA ASP A 30 7.14 -6.88 -25.69
C ASP A 30 5.81 -6.48 -25.06
N LYS A 31 4.69 -6.71 -25.76
CA LYS A 31 3.33 -6.49 -25.22
C LYS A 31 3.05 -7.30 -23.95
N VAL A 32 3.41 -8.58 -23.94
CA VAL A 32 3.23 -9.44 -22.76
C VAL A 32 4.05 -8.93 -21.57
N SER A 33 5.27 -8.46 -21.83
CA SER A 33 6.16 -7.92 -20.80
C SER A 33 5.63 -6.60 -20.23
N LEU A 34 5.16 -5.69 -21.09
CA LEU A 34 4.50 -4.44 -20.71
C LEU A 34 3.25 -4.70 -19.86
N TYR A 35 2.40 -5.65 -20.26
CA TYR A 35 1.20 -6.00 -19.50
C TYR A 35 1.54 -6.54 -18.10
N LYS A 36 2.54 -7.42 -17.99
CA LYS A 36 3.01 -7.91 -16.68
C LYS A 36 3.55 -6.78 -15.80
N TYR A 37 4.25 -5.82 -16.39
CA TYR A 37 4.74 -4.64 -15.66
C TYR A 37 3.58 -3.79 -15.15
N GLN A 38 2.57 -3.51 -15.99
CA GLN A 38 1.38 -2.74 -15.60
C GLN A 38 0.63 -3.38 -14.43
N ILE A 39 0.42 -4.70 -14.45
CA ILE A 39 -0.21 -5.41 -13.33
C ILE A 39 0.58 -5.22 -12.03
N LYS A 40 1.91 -5.40 -12.08
CA LYS A 40 2.77 -5.23 -10.91
C LYS A 40 2.75 -3.79 -10.39
N ASN A 41 2.75 -2.82 -11.29
CA ASN A 41 2.73 -1.41 -10.93
C ASN A 41 1.40 -1.03 -10.25
N ASN A 42 0.27 -1.50 -10.78
CA ASN A 42 -1.03 -1.28 -10.17
C ASN A 42 -1.12 -1.90 -8.76
N ALA A 43 -0.63 -3.14 -8.60
CA ALA A 43 -0.57 -3.79 -7.30
C ALA A 43 0.29 -3.00 -6.29
N PHE A 44 1.40 -2.41 -6.75
CA PHE A 44 2.24 -1.56 -5.93
C PHE A 44 1.52 -0.26 -5.53
N ASP A 45 0.82 0.38 -6.46
CA ASP A 45 0.04 1.60 -6.19
C ASP A 45 -1.10 1.33 -5.18
N GLU A 46 -1.79 0.20 -5.31
CA GLU A 46 -2.80 -0.23 -4.33
C GLU A 46 -2.19 -0.46 -2.93
N GLN A 47 -1.05 -1.14 -2.85
CA GLN A 47 -0.37 -1.34 -1.56
C GLN A 47 0.06 -0.01 -0.94
N LYS A 48 0.61 0.90 -1.75
CA LYS A 48 0.99 2.25 -1.33
C LYS A 48 -0.22 3.01 -0.79
N GLN A 49 -1.37 2.96 -1.47
CA GLN A 49 -2.61 3.59 -1.01
C GLN A 49 -3.08 3.03 0.33
N ARG A 50 -3.10 1.69 0.49
CA ARG A 50 -3.46 1.03 1.76
C ARG A 50 -2.54 1.44 2.91
N LEU A 51 -1.24 1.61 2.65
CA LEU A 51 -0.28 2.09 3.65
C LEU A 51 -0.56 3.53 4.08
N TYR A 52 -0.94 4.42 3.15
CA TYR A 52 -1.34 5.78 3.50
C TYR A 52 -2.61 5.83 4.34
N GLU A 53 -3.61 5.03 4.01
CA GLU A 53 -4.84 4.91 4.78
C GLU A 53 -4.57 4.38 6.19
N LYS A 54 -3.76 3.33 6.31
CA LYS A 54 -3.34 2.79 7.60
C LYS A 54 -2.57 3.83 8.43
N LYS A 55 -1.65 4.57 7.82
CA LYS A 55 -0.92 5.66 8.49
C LYS A 55 -1.87 6.75 8.99
N SER A 56 -2.87 7.13 8.18
CA SER A 56 -3.89 8.10 8.57
C SER A 56 -4.72 7.60 9.76
N SER A 57 -5.17 6.34 9.73
CA SER A 57 -5.91 5.71 10.82
C SER A 57 -5.12 5.70 12.12
N LEU A 58 -3.86 5.24 12.08
CA LEU A 58 -2.98 5.19 13.25
C LEU A 58 -2.74 6.59 13.84
N SER A 59 -2.64 7.62 13.00
CA SER A 59 -2.48 9.00 13.45
C SER A 59 -3.72 9.50 14.21
N LYS A 60 -4.92 9.17 13.72
CA LYS A 60 -6.19 9.50 14.40
C LYS A 60 -6.30 8.77 15.74
N GLU A 61 -6.00 7.47 15.74
CA GLU A 61 -6.02 6.65 16.95
C GLU A 61 -5.03 7.17 18.00
N LYS A 62 -3.79 7.47 17.60
CA LYS A 62 -2.78 8.08 18.48
C LYS A 62 -3.29 9.37 19.11
N ARG A 63 -3.93 10.25 18.33
CA ARG A 63 -4.51 11.49 18.86
C ARG A 63 -5.60 11.22 19.90
N SER A 64 -6.53 10.31 19.58
CA SER A 64 -7.59 9.90 20.51
C SER A 64 -7.05 9.37 21.83
N LEU A 65 -6.01 8.53 21.77
CA LEU A 65 -5.35 7.98 22.96
C LEU A 65 -4.68 9.07 23.81
N LEU A 66 -3.99 10.03 23.18
CA LEU A 66 -3.39 11.16 23.89
C LEU A 66 -4.45 12.04 24.57
N ASP A 67 -5.57 12.30 23.90
CA ASP A 67 -6.67 13.07 24.48
C ASP A 67 -7.31 12.31 25.67
N SER A 68 -7.46 10.99 25.55
CA SER A 68 -7.95 10.14 26.64
C SER A 68 -6.99 10.11 27.83
N GLN A 69 -5.69 10.02 27.56
CA GLN A 69 -4.65 10.07 28.59
C GLN A 69 -4.69 11.41 29.34
N LYS A 70 -4.85 12.53 28.60
CA LYS A 70 -4.97 13.86 29.20
C LYS A 70 -6.17 13.95 30.15
N ARG A 71 -7.36 13.54 29.69
CA ARG A 71 -8.58 13.52 30.54
C ARG A 71 -8.41 12.64 31.78
N THR A 72 -7.79 11.47 31.62
CA THR A 72 -7.53 10.55 32.74
C THR A 72 -6.62 11.20 33.78
N LYS A 73 -5.57 11.91 33.34
CA LYS A 73 -4.67 12.65 34.22
C LYS A 73 -5.39 13.77 34.98
N GLU A 74 -6.23 14.53 34.30
CA GLU A 74 -7.04 15.60 34.91
C GLU A 74 -8.01 15.04 35.96
N ASN A 75 -8.69 13.92 35.65
CA ASN A 75 -9.57 13.23 36.59
C ASN A 75 -8.83 12.72 37.82
N LEU A 76 -7.66 12.11 37.65
CA LEU A 76 -6.81 11.67 38.76
C LEU A 76 -6.42 12.84 39.67
N GLN A 77 -6.03 13.98 39.09
CA GLN A 77 -5.72 15.18 39.88
C GLN A 77 -6.92 15.69 40.67
N HIS A 78 -8.11 15.66 40.08
CA HIS A 78 -9.34 16.04 40.78
C HIS A 78 -9.64 15.11 41.96
N VAL A 79 -9.58 13.79 41.73
CA VAL A 79 -9.77 12.79 42.79
C VAL A 79 -8.75 12.96 43.90
N ASN A 80 -7.47 13.18 43.57
CA ASN A 80 -6.43 13.35 44.57
C ASN A 80 -6.70 14.57 45.47
N LYS A 81 -7.13 15.69 44.89
CA LYS A 81 -7.54 16.88 45.66
C LYS A 81 -8.75 16.59 46.57
N SER A 82 -9.72 15.82 46.11
CA SER A 82 -10.86 15.42 46.93
C SER A 82 -10.44 14.54 48.11
N VAL A 83 -9.53 13.59 47.88
CA VAL A 83 -8.97 12.72 48.92
C VAL A 83 -8.17 13.53 49.95
N GLU A 84 -7.35 14.49 49.53
CA GLU A 84 -6.61 15.39 50.42
C GLU A 84 -7.56 16.18 51.33
N LYS A 85 -8.63 16.76 50.77
CA LYS A 85 -9.65 17.50 51.53
C LYS A 85 -10.34 16.62 52.58
N LEU A 86 -10.75 15.41 52.18
CA LEU A 86 -11.38 14.46 53.12
C LEU A 86 -10.39 14.04 54.22
N SER A 87 -9.14 13.78 53.86
CA SER A 87 -8.10 13.40 54.82
C SER A 87 -7.85 14.52 55.83
N PHE A 88 -7.85 15.77 55.39
CA PHE A 88 -7.72 16.93 56.27
C PHE A 88 -8.91 17.05 57.23
N ALA A 89 -10.14 17.00 56.71
CA ALA A 89 -11.35 17.09 57.53
C ALA A 89 -11.46 15.95 58.57
N ILE A 90 -11.05 14.73 58.21
CA ILE A 90 -11.03 13.60 59.14
C ILE A 90 -10.01 13.85 60.27
N LYS A 91 -8.81 14.38 59.95
CA LYS A 91 -7.81 14.70 60.96
C LYS A 91 -8.33 15.75 61.95
N GLU A 92 -8.88 16.85 61.47
CA GLU A 92 -9.42 17.93 62.33
C GLU A 92 -10.58 17.45 63.23
N HIS A 93 -11.43 16.53 62.75
CA HIS A 93 -12.64 16.15 63.50
C HIS A 93 -12.49 14.93 64.41
N TYR A 94 -11.49 14.06 64.18
CA TYR A 94 -11.38 12.77 64.87
C TYR A 94 -10.01 12.51 65.49
N PHE A 95 -9.00 13.32 65.20
CA PHE A 95 -7.62 13.09 65.65
C PHE A 95 -6.92 14.31 66.27
N ASP A 96 -7.62 15.45 66.37
CA ASP A 96 -7.31 16.56 67.28
C ASP A 96 -8.06 16.38 68.62
#